data_AF-A0A7V9GAM3-F1
#
_entry.id   AF-A0A7V9GAM3-F1
#
_cell.length_a   1.000
_cell.length_b   1.000
_cell.length_c   1.000
_cell.angle_alpha   90.00
_cell.angle_beta   90.00
_cell.angle_gamma   90.00
#
_symmetry.space_group_name_H-M   'P 1'
#
loop_
_entity.id
_entity.type
_entity.pdbx_description
1 polymer ?
#
loop_
_entity_poly.entity_id
_entity_poly.type
_entity_poly.pdbx_seq_one_letter_code
_entity_poly.pdbx_strand_id
1 'polypeptide(L)'
;FELIDTDTIRNRRALVFNYSITRDKARQQITAAGAFDDSVITGMEGKVWIDRESFRVLRVESAATEIPESFRVRSANRIIDYDWVTIANEKYLLPSLSDVRLTSRENSQLYETRNLIRFKDYQKYGSEVEILDEDEEVPEEKPNQ
;
A
#
# COMPACT_ATOMS: atom_id res chain seq x y z
N PHE A 1 18.87 -1.77 6.06
CA PHE A 1 18.47 -2.73 5.02
C PHE A 1 19.57 -3.74 4.87
N GLU A 2 19.28 -5.01 5.09
CA GLU A 2 20.22 -6.11 4.89
C GLU A 2 19.57 -7.15 3.97
N LEU A 3 20.34 -7.67 3.02
CA LEU A 3 19.89 -8.79 2.19
C LEU A 3 19.83 -10.04 3.07
N ILE A 4 18.64 -10.60 3.25
CA ILE A 4 18.42 -11.74 4.13
C ILE A 4 18.05 -13.02 3.39
N ASP A 5 17.52 -12.92 2.17
CA ASP A 5 17.05 -14.09 1.42
C ASP A 5 16.83 -13.78 -0.08
N THR A 6 16.47 -14.81 -0.84
CA THR A 6 15.88 -14.72 -2.17
C THR A 6 14.56 -15.47 -2.23
N ASP A 7 13.62 -14.99 -3.05
CA ASP A 7 12.28 -15.58 -3.16
C ASP A 7 11.75 -15.48 -4.60
N THR A 8 10.59 -16.08 -4.88
CA THR A 8 9.86 -15.92 -6.14
C THR A 8 8.43 -15.46 -5.89
N ILE A 9 8.12 -14.23 -6.28
CA ILE A 9 6.75 -13.67 -6.21
C ILE A 9 6.17 -13.62 -7.62
N ARG A 10 5.06 -14.33 -7.85
CA ARG A 10 4.33 -14.31 -9.15
C ARG A 10 5.27 -14.54 -10.36
N ASN A 11 6.08 -15.59 -10.28
CA ASN A 11 7.10 -15.97 -11.27
C ASN A 11 8.23 -14.94 -11.48
N ARG A 12 8.41 -14.00 -10.55
CA ARG A 12 9.52 -13.04 -10.55
C ARG A 12 10.48 -13.34 -9.42
N ARG A 13 11.76 -13.49 -9.76
CA ARG A 13 12.82 -13.70 -8.77
C ARG A 13 13.06 -12.39 -8.01
N ALA A 14 13.04 -12.46 -6.69
CA ALA A 14 13.19 -11.32 -5.80
C ALA A 14 14.39 -11.50 -4.85
N LEU A 15 15.02 -10.39 -4.50
CA LEU A 15 15.88 -10.27 -3.33
C LEU A 15 15.02 -9.79 -2.16
N VAL A 16 15.22 -10.37 -0.98
CA VAL A 16 14.46 -10.02 0.23
C VAL A 16 15.37 -9.24 1.16
N PHE A 17 14.99 -8.01 1.47
CA PHE A 17 15.70 -7.15 2.41
C PHE A 17 14.90 -6.99 3.70
N ASN A 18 15.55 -7.10 4.86
CA ASN A 18 14.95 -6.66 6.12
C ASN A 18 15.06 -5.13 6.28
N TYR A 19 14.23 -4.56 7.13
CA TYR A 19 14.42 -3.20 7.65
C TYR A 19 13.83 -3.08 9.04
N SER A 20 14.34 -2.11 9.80
CA SER A 20 13.79 -1.69 11.07
C SER A 20 13.97 -0.18 11.19
N ILE A 21 12.92 0.51 11.63
CA ILE A 21 12.84 1.95 11.80
C ILE A 21 12.29 2.20 13.21
N THR A 22 13.08 2.87 14.02
CA THR A 22 12.72 3.24 15.39
C THR A 22 11.58 4.27 15.41
N ARG A 23 10.78 4.28 16.49
CA ARG A 23 9.61 5.15 16.65
C ARG A 23 9.87 6.64 16.40
N ASP A 24 11.04 7.15 16.77
CA ASP A 24 11.43 8.56 16.56
C ASP A 24 11.61 8.92 15.08
N LYS A 25 11.93 7.94 14.24
CA LYS A 25 12.12 8.10 12.79
C LYS A 25 10.93 7.58 11.98
N ALA A 26 10.15 6.68 12.55
CA ALA A 26 8.96 6.14 11.93
C ALA A 26 7.84 7.19 11.98
N ARG A 27 7.30 7.55 10.81
CA ARG A 27 6.08 8.37 10.70
C ARG A 27 4.82 7.52 10.64
N GLN A 28 4.88 6.29 11.17
CA GLN A 28 3.75 5.38 11.17
C GLN A 28 2.83 5.71 12.33
N GLN A 29 1.58 6.03 11.99
CA GLN A 29 0.50 6.20 12.95
C GLN A 29 -0.43 5.01 12.87
N ILE A 30 -0.74 4.41 14.02
CA ILE A 30 -1.77 3.38 14.16
C ILE A 30 -2.96 4.03 14.84
N THR A 31 -4.13 3.89 14.23
CA THR A 31 -5.39 4.38 14.81
C THR A 31 -6.21 3.19 15.29
N ALA A 32 -6.64 3.23 16.54
CA ALA A 32 -7.58 2.28 17.12
C ALA A 32 -8.98 2.90 17.09
N ALA A 33 -9.79 2.47 16.13
CA ALA A 33 -11.16 2.94 15.98
C ALA A 33 -12.10 2.32 17.02
N GLY A 34 -13.00 3.11 17.60
CA GLY A 34 -13.96 2.66 18.63
C GLY A 34 -14.90 3.77 19.10
N ALA A 35 -15.38 3.68 20.35
CA ALA A 35 -16.20 4.75 20.95
C ALA A 35 -15.43 6.07 21.14
N PHE A 36 -14.10 5.96 21.30
CA PHE A 36 -13.16 7.07 21.22
C PHE A 36 -11.99 6.59 20.36
N ASP A 37 -11.64 7.38 19.34
CA ASP A 37 -10.48 7.11 18.51
C ASP A 37 -9.21 7.48 19.29
N ASP A 38 -8.28 6.54 19.38
CA ASP A 38 -6.95 6.77 19.94
C ASP A 38 -5.90 6.44 18.88
N SER A 39 -4.80 7.18 18.86
CA SER A 39 -3.75 6.99 17.86
C SER A 39 -2.36 7.18 18.44
N VAL A 40 -1.41 6.40 17.94
CA VAL A 40 -0.04 6.43 18.43
C VAL A 40 0.96 6.28 17.30
N ILE A 41 2.09 6.98 17.42
CA ILE A 41 3.26 6.76 16.57
C ILE A 41 4.04 5.57 17.09
N THR A 42 4.37 4.63 16.22
CA THR A 42 5.11 3.41 16.54
C THR A 42 6.36 3.31 15.69
N GLY A 43 7.33 2.51 16.15
CA GLY A 43 8.37 2.01 15.25
C GLY A 43 7.75 1.05 14.24
N MET A 44 8.58 0.59 13.29
CA MET A 44 8.20 -0.48 12.39
C MET A 44 9.40 -1.31 11.99
N GLU A 45 9.16 -2.58 11.72
CA GLU A 45 10.11 -3.46 11.08
C GLU A 45 9.43 -4.31 10.03
N GLY A 46 10.20 -4.88 9.12
CA GLY A 46 9.63 -5.76 8.13
C GLY A 46 10.58 -6.15 7.02
N LYS A 47 9.99 -6.51 5.89
CA LYS A 47 10.69 -7.05 4.73
C LYS A 47 10.22 -6.38 3.45
N VAL A 48 11.14 -6.23 2.49
CA VAL A 48 10.86 -5.72 1.15
C VAL A 48 11.39 -6.73 0.14
N TRP A 49 10.54 -7.11 -0.81
CA TRP A 49 10.90 -7.97 -1.94
C TRP A 49 11.16 -7.07 -3.14
N ILE A 50 12.38 -7.09 -3.65
CA ILE A 50 12.81 -6.30 -4.80
C ILE A 50 13.09 -7.24 -5.97
N ASP A 51 12.43 -6.99 -7.10
CA ASP A 51 12.60 -7.72 -8.35
C ASP A 51 14.07 -7.64 -8.82
N ARG A 52 14.66 -8.78 -9.14
CA ARG A 52 16.09 -8.88 -9.50
C ARG A 52 16.45 -8.23 -10.83
N GLU A 53 15.48 -8.03 -11.71
CA GLU A 53 15.72 -7.59 -13.09
C GLU A 53 15.34 -6.11 -13.27
N SER A 54 14.20 -5.70 -12.73
CA SER A 54 13.67 -4.34 -12.84
C SER A 54 13.98 -3.44 -11.65
N PHE A 55 14.52 -3.99 -10.55
CA PHE A 55 14.80 -3.29 -9.29
C PHE A 55 13.57 -2.60 -8.67
N ARG A 56 12.37 -3.08 -9.02
CA ARG A 56 11.12 -2.56 -8.47
C ARG A 56 10.65 -3.39 -7.27
N VAL A 57 9.89 -2.77 -6.37
CA VAL A 57 9.34 -3.42 -5.18
C VAL A 57 8.12 -4.27 -5.56
N LEU A 58 8.16 -5.56 -5.25
CA LEU A 58 7.06 -6.51 -5.51
C LEU A 58 6.16 -6.71 -4.29
N ARG A 59 6.73 -6.60 -3.08
CA ARG A 59 6.00 -6.73 -1.82
C ARG A 59 6.68 -5.90 -0.73
N VAL A 60 5.86 -5.34 0.15
CA VAL A 60 6.28 -4.77 1.43
C VAL A 60 5.48 -5.44 2.54
N GLU A 61 6.19 -5.97 3.52
CA GLU A 61 5.63 -6.39 4.80
C GLU A 61 6.13 -5.46 5.89
N SER A 62 5.26 -5.11 6.83
CA SER A 62 5.59 -4.28 7.98
C SER A 62 4.81 -4.71 9.22
N ALA A 63 5.47 -4.76 10.36
CA ALA A 63 4.89 -4.92 11.68
C ALA A 63 5.23 -3.69 12.52
N ALA A 64 4.26 -3.18 13.27
CA ALA A 64 4.49 -2.12 14.23
C ALA A 64 5.34 -2.62 15.41
N THR A 65 6.32 -1.81 15.80
CA THR A 65 7.18 -2.06 16.97
C THR A 65 7.01 -0.92 17.97
N GLU A 66 7.48 -1.10 19.21
CA GLU A 66 7.43 -0.05 20.24
C GLU A 66 6.00 0.47 20.52
N ILE A 67 4.99 -0.40 20.40
CA ILE A 67 3.60 -0.07 20.70
C ILE A 67 3.46 0.12 22.23
N PRO A 68 2.99 1.29 22.72
CA PRO A 68 2.86 1.49 24.16
C PRO A 68 1.86 0.55 24.82
N GLU A 69 2.17 0.08 26.02
CA GLU A 69 1.28 -0.85 26.75
C GLU A 69 -0.07 -0.25 27.13
N SER A 70 -0.15 1.08 27.22
CA SER A 70 -1.38 1.83 27.44
C SER A 70 -2.31 1.82 26.22
N PHE A 71 -1.78 1.56 25.03
CA PHE A 71 -2.55 1.56 23.79
C PHE A 71 -3.33 0.25 23.62
N ARG A 72 -4.53 0.32 23.05
CA ARG A 72 -5.41 -0.87 22.97
C ARG A 72 -4.98 -1.88 21.91
N VAL A 73 -4.38 -1.42 20.80
CA VAL A 73 -3.81 -2.29 19.76
C VAL A 73 -2.53 -2.92 20.31
N ARG A 74 -2.37 -4.23 20.11
CA ARG A 74 -1.24 -5.05 20.56
C ARG A 74 -0.37 -5.55 19.43
N SER A 75 -0.92 -5.62 18.22
CA SER A 75 -0.16 -5.90 17.01
C SER A 75 -0.79 -5.15 15.85
N ALA A 76 0.04 -4.70 14.91
CA ALA A 76 -0.41 -4.14 13.65
C ALA A 76 0.52 -4.61 12.55
N ASN A 77 0.00 -5.49 11.70
CA ASN A 77 0.72 -6.08 10.60
C ASN A 77 0.10 -5.62 9.28
N ARG A 78 0.94 -5.34 8.29
CA ARG A 78 0.51 -4.93 6.96
C ARG A 78 1.34 -5.63 5.90
N ILE A 79 0.65 -6.05 4.85
CA ILE A 79 1.24 -6.58 3.62
C ILE A 79 0.67 -5.78 2.46
N ILE A 80 1.53 -5.31 1.56
CA ILE A 80 1.14 -4.73 0.27
C ILE A 80 1.85 -5.52 -0.82
N ASP A 81 1.08 -6.04 -1.77
CA ASP A 81 1.61 -6.63 -2.99
C ASP A 81 1.50 -5.64 -4.14
N TYR A 82 2.50 -5.66 -5.01
CA TYR A 82 2.52 -4.93 -6.26
C TYR A 82 2.51 -5.89 -7.43
N ASP A 83 1.78 -5.51 -8.49
CA ASP A 83 1.74 -6.27 -9.73
C ASP A 83 1.67 -5.34 -10.94
N TRP A 84 2.04 -5.87 -12.11
CA TRP A 84 2.02 -5.12 -13.35
C TRP A 84 0.59 -5.00 -13.87
N VAL A 85 0.18 -3.76 -14.08
CA VAL A 85 -1.11 -3.40 -14.65
C VAL A 85 -0.86 -2.62 -15.93
N THR A 86 -1.58 -2.97 -16.99
CA THR A 86 -1.55 -2.22 -18.25
C THR A 86 -2.67 -1.19 -18.24
N ILE A 87 -2.32 0.08 -18.43
CA ILE A 87 -3.27 1.20 -18.52
C ILE A 87 -2.91 1.98 -19.79
N ALA A 88 -3.87 2.15 -20.71
CA ALA A 88 -3.65 2.85 -21.98
C ALA A 88 -2.38 2.39 -22.73
N ASN A 89 -2.19 1.06 -22.85
CA ASN A 89 -1.02 0.40 -23.48
C ASN A 89 0.33 0.58 -22.78
N GLU A 90 0.38 1.25 -21.62
CA GLU A 90 1.59 1.38 -20.80
C GLU A 90 1.52 0.48 -19.56
N LYS A 91 2.66 -0.06 -19.14
CA LYS A 91 2.75 -0.93 -17.97
C LYS A 91 3.19 -0.15 -16.74
N TYR A 92 2.41 -0.27 -15.67
CA TYR A 92 2.67 0.33 -14.37
C TYR A 92 2.75 -0.77 -13.31
N LEU A 93 3.69 -0.64 -12.38
CA LEU A 93 3.74 -1.50 -11.20
C LEU A 93 2.95 -0.83 -10.09
N LEU A 94 1.76 -1.35 -9.79
CA LEU A 94 0.79 -0.74 -8.89
C LEU A 94 0.39 -1.72 -7.78
N PRO A 95 -0.14 -1.24 -6.65
CA PRO A 95 -0.70 -2.11 -5.63
C PRO A 95 -1.75 -3.07 -6.24
N SER A 96 -1.72 -4.33 -5.84
CA SER A 96 -2.71 -5.34 -6.24
C SER A 96 -3.48 -5.88 -5.04
N LEU A 97 -2.83 -5.90 -3.87
CA LEU A 97 -3.39 -6.33 -2.60
C LEU A 97 -2.88 -5.44 -1.47
N SER A 98 -3.74 -5.14 -0.51
CA SER A 98 -3.34 -4.69 0.82
C SER A 98 -4.07 -5.53 1.86
N ASP A 99 -3.33 -6.16 2.78
CA ASP A 99 -3.88 -6.92 3.92
C ASP A 99 -3.33 -6.29 5.20
N VAL A 100 -4.22 -5.72 6.01
CA VAL A 100 -3.88 -5.12 7.31
C VAL A 100 -4.58 -5.92 8.39
N ARG A 101 -3.83 -6.36 9.39
CA ARG A 101 -4.34 -7.07 10.57
C ARG A 101 -3.97 -6.34 11.83
N LEU A 102 -4.96 -6.07 12.67
CA LEU A 102 -4.77 -5.46 13.97
C LEU A 102 -5.29 -6.41 15.04
N THR A 103 -4.46 -6.77 16.01
CA THR A 103 -4.95 -7.40 17.24
C THR A 103 -5.14 -6.33 18.30
N SER A 104 -6.31 -6.28 18.93
CA SER A 104 -6.65 -5.30 19.96
C SER A 104 -7.15 -5.98 21.22
N ARG A 105 -6.96 -5.31 22.37
CA ARG A 105 -7.47 -5.75 23.67
C ARG A 105 -8.62 -4.84 24.13
N GLU A 106 -9.76 -5.44 24.45
CA GLU A 106 -10.94 -4.75 25.00
C GLU A 106 -11.60 -5.63 26.07
N ASN A 107 -11.89 -5.07 27.24
CA ASN A 107 -12.51 -5.79 28.38
C ASN A 107 -11.85 -7.15 28.69
N SER A 108 -10.52 -7.21 28.66
CA SER A 108 -9.71 -8.42 28.86
C SER A 108 -9.82 -9.50 27.76
N GLN A 109 -10.55 -9.22 26.68
CA GLN A 109 -10.62 -10.08 25.51
C GLN A 109 -9.68 -9.57 24.41
N LEU A 110 -9.02 -10.49 23.70
CA LEU A 110 -8.32 -10.18 22.45
C LEU A 110 -9.26 -10.41 21.27
N TYR A 111 -9.27 -9.47 20.34
CA TYR A 111 -9.93 -9.61 19.06
C TYR A 111 -9.01 -9.16 17.93
N GLU A 112 -9.20 -9.73 16.75
CA GLU A 112 -8.47 -9.37 15.53
C GLU A 112 -9.42 -8.72 14.55
N THR A 113 -8.98 -7.61 13.94
CA THR A 113 -9.63 -7.04 12.76
C THR A 113 -8.73 -7.24 11.56
N ARG A 114 -9.35 -7.47 10.40
CA ARG A 114 -8.66 -7.64 9.13
C ARG A 114 -9.29 -6.76 8.08
N ASN A 115 -8.49 -5.90 7.47
CA ASN A 115 -8.85 -5.11 6.31
C ASN A 115 -8.12 -5.67 5.08
N LEU A 116 -8.88 -6.18 4.12
CA LEU A 116 -8.34 -6.76 2.89
C LEU A 116 -8.85 -5.97 1.68
N ILE A 117 -7.95 -5.29 0.99
CA ILE A 117 -8.23 -4.51 -0.21
C ILE A 117 -7.64 -5.23 -1.41
N ARG A 118 -8.45 -5.41 -2.46
CA ARG A 118 -7.99 -5.86 -3.78
C ARG A 118 -8.12 -4.70 -4.74
N PHE A 119 -6.99 -4.24 -5.25
CA PHE A 119 -6.96 -3.16 -6.22
C PHE A 119 -7.19 -3.75 -7.61
N LYS A 120 -8.19 -3.22 -8.31
CA LYS A 120 -8.63 -3.68 -9.63
C LYS A 120 -9.01 -2.46 -10.47
N ASP A 121 -9.09 -2.67 -11.78
CA ASP A 121 -9.67 -1.72 -12.73
C ASP A 121 -9.02 -0.33 -12.65
N TYR A 122 -7.69 -0.28 -12.58
CA TYR A 122 -6.95 0.98 -12.65
C TYR A 122 -7.22 1.69 -13.98
N GLN A 123 -7.57 2.97 -13.88
CA GLN A 123 -7.83 3.84 -15.03
C GLN A 123 -6.95 5.08 -14.95
N LYS A 124 -6.55 5.57 -16.12
CA LYS A 124 -5.94 6.89 -16.27
C LYS A 124 -7.01 7.80 -16.87
N TYR A 125 -7.48 8.76 -16.06
CA TYR A 125 -8.42 9.78 -16.52
C TYR A 125 -7.61 10.97 -17.05
N GLY A 126 -7.90 11.36 -18.29
CA GLY A 126 -7.35 12.56 -18.91
C GLY A 126 -8.51 13.43 -19.40
N SER A 127 -8.21 14.70 -19.61
CA SER A 127 -9.10 15.62 -20.32
C SER A 127 -8.31 16.17 -21.51
N GLU A 128 -8.91 16.13 -22.68
CA GLU A 128 -8.39 16.83 -23.85
C GLU A 128 -8.88 18.28 -23.78
N VAL A 129 -7.98 19.22 -24.05
CA VAL A 129 -8.30 20.65 -24.13
C VAL A 129 -7.88 21.12 -25.50
N GLU A 130 -8.86 21.44 -26.33
CA GLU A 130 -8.66 22.15 -27.59
C GLU A 130 -8.89 23.65 -27.35
N ILE A 131 -7.91 24.47 -27.72
CA ILE A 131 -8.04 25.92 -27.73
C ILE A 131 -8.32 26.29 -29.19
N LEU A 132 -9.53 26.75 -29.46
CA LEU A 132 -9.95 27.22 -30.77
C LEU A 132 -9.73 28.74 -30.86
N ASP A 133 -9.18 29.21 -31.97
CA ASP A 133 -9.09 30.65 -32.26
C ASP A 133 -10.50 31.21 -32.56
N GLU A 134 -10.72 32.52 -32.39
CA GLU A 134 -12.06 33.16 -32.48
C GLU A 134 -12.82 32.91 -33.80
N ASP A 135 -12.12 32.51 -34.86
CA ASP A 135 -12.67 32.26 -36.20
C ASP A 135 -12.86 30.77 -36.56
N GLU A 136 -12.55 29.81 -35.66
CA GLU A 136 -12.75 28.38 -35.91
C GLU A 136 -14.10 27.88 -35.37
N GLU A 137 -14.95 27.33 -36.25
CA GLU A 137 -16.21 26.68 -35.85
C GLU A 137 -15.93 25.42 -35.04
N VAL A 138 -16.50 25.34 -33.83
CA VAL A 138 -16.42 24.16 -32.96
C VAL A 138 -16.99 22.94 -33.69
N PRO A 139 -16.22 21.85 -33.89
CA PRO A 139 -16.75 20.64 -34.49
C PRO A 139 -17.87 20.06 -33.63
N GLU A 140 -19.02 19.72 -34.22
CA GLU A 140 -20.08 19.01 -33.49
C GLU A 140 -19.61 17.60 -33.11
N GLU A 141 -19.39 17.36 -31.81
CA GLU A 141 -19.21 16.00 -31.30
C GLU A 141 -20.51 15.21 -31.48
N LYS A 142 -20.50 14.25 -32.40
CA LYS A 142 -21.60 13.28 -32.50
C LYS A 142 -21.52 12.29 -31.33
N PRO A 143 -22.64 11.96 -30.67
CA PRO A 143 -22.63 11.01 -29.58
C PRO A 143 -22.08 9.67 -30.06
N ASN A 144 -21.07 9.14 -29.37
CA ASN A 144 -20.60 7.77 -29.61
C ASN A 144 -21.76 6.80 -29.34
N GLN A 145 -22.15 6.03 -30.35
CA GLN A 145 -23.12 4.93 -30.28
C GLN A 145 -22.55 3.70 -29.60
#